data_AF-A0A9D1HZK5-F1
#
_entry.id   AF-A0A9D1HZK5-F1
#
_cell.length_a   1.000
_cell.length_b   1.000
_cell.length_c   1.000
_cell.angle_alpha   90.00
_cell.angle_beta   90.00
_cell.angle_gamma   90.00
#
_symmetry.space_group_name_H-M   'P 1'
#
loop_
_entity.id
_entity.type
_entity.pdbx_description
1 polymer ?
#
loop_
_entity_poly.entity_id
_entity_poly.type
_entity_poly.pdbx_seq_one_letter_code
_entity_poly.pdbx_strand_id
1 'polypeptide(L)'
;MDRNEFIEKLRKELSKLPEDEIEAAVEYYEEYFDEAGSEKEEELIRQLGSPRRVAAQIRAEYAVRSADEDERPSGKKGISAVGWVIIGICSAPVSVPVAVVMGAMFVCIAAVAVAVAVSVFIAILAAAAGSLAIFAAGIMALPVAFSSALMLIGAGLAGMGIMAALGALAVIGVKKSMAAFIKYGRNKNEERKHKKIRIDRETEGWKYSGMKAAKKEEPRWKWKDGSDLKESGKEEEVK
;
A
#
# COMPACT_ATOMS: atom_id res chain seq x y z
N MET A 1 28.55 -25.70 -43.21
CA MET A 1 28.63 -25.62 -41.74
C MET A 1 28.51 -27.03 -41.27
N ASP A 2 29.49 -27.49 -40.50
CA ASP A 2 29.58 -28.88 -40.05
C ASP A 2 28.93 -29.05 -38.68
N ARG A 3 28.66 -30.30 -38.24
CA ARG A 3 28.05 -30.60 -36.93
C ARG A 3 28.78 -29.88 -35.79
N ASN A 4 30.10 -30.02 -35.72
CA ASN A 4 30.91 -29.40 -34.67
C ASN A 4 30.81 -27.87 -34.69
N GLU A 5 30.77 -27.28 -35.88
CA GLU A 5 30.62 -25.83 -36.04
C GLU A 5 29.23 -25.35 -35.55
N PHE A 6 28.20 -26.19 -35.70
CA PHE A 6 26.84 -25.94 -35.21
C PHE A 6 26.75 -25.96 -33.71
N ILE A 7 27.30 -27.00 -33.08
CA ILE A 7 27.32 -27.13 -31.63
C ILE A 7 28.14 -26.00 -30.99
N GLU A 8 29.30 -25.65 -31.56
CA GLU A 8 30.13 -24.56 -31.03
C GLU A 8 29.40 -23.20 -31.07
N LYS A 9 28.73 -22.90 -32.19
CA LYS A 9 27.94 -21.66 -32.31
C LYS A 9 26.71 -21.68 -31.41
N LEU A 10 26.04 -22.82 -31.25
CA LEU A 10 24.92 -22.99 -30.33
C LEU A 10 25.35 -22.74 -28.88
N ARG A 11 26.47 -23.33 -28.45
CA ARG A 11 27.05 -23.13 -27.11
C ARG A 11 27.41 -21.67 -26.85
N LYS A 12 28.01 -20.99 -27.84
CA LYS A 12 28.34 -19.56 -27.75
C LYS A 12 27.10 -18.71 -27.63
N GLU A 13 26.06 -19.01 -28.41
CA GLU A 13 24.79 -18.31 -28.33
C GLU A 13 24.08 -18.59 -27.00
N LEU A 14 24.21 -19.77 -26.40
CA LEU A 14 23.58 -20.13 -25.11
C LEU A 14 24.36 -19.72 -23.86
N SER A 15 25.58 -19.18 -23.99
CA SER A 15 26.48 -18.73 -22.90
C SER A 15 25.92 -17.82 -21.79
N LYS A 16 24.67 -17.35 -21.90
CA LYS A 16 23.99 -16.56 -20.87
C LYS A 16 23.04 -17.38 -19.98
N LEU A 17 22.82 -18.66 -20.31
CA LEU A 17 22.08 -19.63 -19.50
C LEU A 17 23.02 -20.30 -18.49
N PRO A 18 22.50 -20.92 -17.42
CA PRO A 18 23.33 -21.69 -16.51
C PRO A 18 23.92 -22.94 -17.20
N GLU A 19 25.08 -23.43 -16.71
CA GLU A 19 25.90 -24.43 -17.43
C GLU A 19 25.17 -25.77 -17.63
N ASP A 20 24.31 -26.15 -16.69
CA ASP A 20 23.44 -27.31 -16.73
C ASP A 20 22.49 -27.28 -17.95
N GLU A 21 21.88 -26.13 -18.24
CA GLU A 21 21.01 -25.95 -19.41
C GLU A 21 21.79 -25.94 -20.73
N ILE A 22 23.01 -25.40 -20.70
CA ILE A 22 23.89 -25.39 -21.87
C ILE A 22 24.31 -26.82 -22.22
N GLU A 23 24.71 -27.60 -21.23
CA GLU A 23 25.14 -28.99 -21.43
C GLU A 23 23.99 -29.87 -21.89
N ALA A 24 22.82 -29.77 -21.24
CA ALA A 24 21.63 -30.51 -21.65
C ALA A 24 21.17 -30.17 -23.08
N ALA A 25 21.23 -28.90 -23.48
CA ALA A 25 20.92 -28.50 -24.84
C ALA A 25 21.94 -29.06 -25.84
N VAL A 26 23.24 -29.03 -25.52
CA VAL A 26 24.28 -29.55 -26.41
C VAL A 26 24.14 -31.06 -26.58
N GLU A 27 23.97 -31.80 -25.48
CA GLU A 27 23.78 -33.25 -25.47
C GLU A 27 22.57 -33.67 -26.33
N TYR A 28 21.43 -33.00 -26.14
CA TYR A 28 20.23 -33.26 -26.94
C TYR A 28 20.45 -33.12 -28.45
N TYR A 29 21.14 -32.06 -28.88
CA TYR A 29 21.40 -31.87 -30.31
C TYR A 29 22.50 -32.80 -30.82
N GLU A 30 23.49 -33.17 -30.00
CA GLU A 30 24.49 -34.18 -30.36
C GLU A 30 23.86 -35.54 -30.59
N GLU A 31 22.98 -36.00 -29.68
CA GLU A 31 22.21 -37.24 -29.87
C GLU A 31 21.31 -37.17 -31.12
N TYR A 32 20.71 -36.00 -31.39
CA TYR A 32 19.88 -35.79 -32.58
C TYR A 32 20.68 -35.89 -33.89
N PHE A 33 21.93 -35.42 -33.90
CA PHE A 33 22.84 -35.61 -35.04
C PHE A 33 23.32 -37.06 -35.15
N ASP A 34 23.55 -37.75 -34.02
CA ASP A 34 23.93 -39.16 -34.00
C ASP A 34 22.81 -40.09 -34.52
N GLU A 35 21.55 -39.79 -34.21
CA GLU A 35 20.38 -40.51 -34.74
C GLU A 35 20.17 -40.30 -36.24
N ALA A 36 20.46 -39.10 -36.75
CA ALA A 36 20.38 -38.80 -38.17
C ALA A 36 21.45 -39.56 -38.98
N GLY A 37 22.61 -39.84 -38.35
CA GLY A 37 23.76 -40.48 -38.96
C GLY A 37 24.53 -39.55 -39.91
N SER A 38 25.80 -39.87 -40.14
CA SER A 38 26.74 -39.03 -40.92
C SER A 38 26.31 -38.74 -42.36
N GLU A 39 25.40 -39.52 -42.94
CA GLU A 39 24.86 -39.29 -44.28
C GLU A 39 23.79 -38.18 -44.35
N LYS A 40 23.16 -37.80 -43.22
CA LYS A 40 22.05 -36.84 -43.19
C LYS A 40 22.31 -35.58 -42.36
N GLU A 41 23.50 -35.43 -41.78
CA GLU A 41 23.85 -34.25 -40.97
C GLU A 41 23.68 -32.93 -41.74
N GLU A 42 24.08 -32.89 -43.02
CA GLU A 42 23.96 -31.67 -43.82
C GLU A 42 22.50 -31.29 -44.11
N GLU A 43 21.63 -32.29 -44.28
CA GLU A 43 20.19 -32.07 -44.44
C GLU A 43 19.55 -31.61 -43.12
N LEU A 44 19.98 -32.17 -42.00
CA LEU A 44 19.52 -31.81 -40.66
C LEU A 44 19.88 -30.36 -40.31
N ILE A 45 21.10 -29.92 -40.63
CA ILE A 45 21.52 -28.52 -40.45
C ILE A 45 20.65 -27.56 -41.27
N ARG A 46 20.25 -27.95 -42.49
CA ARG A 46 19.34 -27.15 -43.32
C ARG A 46 17.93 -27.10 -42.74
N GLN A 47 17.44 -28.18 -42.15
CA GLN A 47 16.12 -28.25 -41.51
C GLN A 47 16.07 -27.46 -40.19
N LEU A 48 17.09 -27.59 -39.34
CA LEU A 48 17.22 -26.86 -38.09
C LEU A 48 17.43 -25.35 -38.32
N GLY A 49 18.02 -24.98 -39.46
CA GLY A 49 18.25 -23.60 -39.84
C GLY A 49 19.44 -22.98 -39.11
N SER A 50 19.29 -21.77 -38.58
CA SER A 50 20.42 -21.08 -37.93
C SER A 50 20.54 -21.45 -36.43
N PRO A 51 21.76 -21.72 -35.92
CA PRO A 51 21.98 -22.00 -34.49
C PRO A 51 21.44 -20.91 -33.57
N ARG A 52 21.45 -19.66 -34.04
CA ARG A 52 20.90 -18.50 -33.32
C ARG A 52 19.39 -18.59 -33.13
N ARG A 53 18.65 -19.14 -34.10
CA ARG A 53 17.19 -19.33 -33.99
C ARG A 53 16.85 -20.44 -33.00
N VAL A 54 17.65 -21.51 -32.99
CA VAL A 54 17.52 -22.60 -32.03
C VAL A 54 17.84 -22.09 -30.62
N ALA A 55 18.94 -21.36 -30.45
CA ALA A 55 19.30 -20.75 -29.18
C ALA A 55 18.23 -19.78 -28.65
N ALA A 56 17.57 -19.03 -29.54
CA ALA A 56 16.48 -18.13 -29.15
C ALA A 56 15.24 -18.89 -28.65
N GLN A 57 14.94 -20.05 -29.22
CA GLN A 57 13.84 -20.91 -28.77
C GLN A 57 14.13 -21.50 -27.39
N ILE A 58 15.32 -22.08 -27.21
CA ILE A 58 15.74 -22.65 -25.91
C ILE A 58 15.73 -21.59 -24.81
N ARG A 59 16.19 -20.37 -25.11
CA ARG A 59 16.13 -19.24 -24.17
C ARG A 59 14.72 -18.82 -23.80
N ALA A 60 13.80 -18.83 -24.77
CA ALA A 60 12.41 -18.49 -24.54
C ALA A 60 11.73 -19.55 -23.68
N GLU A 61 11.99 -20.82 -23.97
CA GLU A 61 11.49 -21.97 -23.20
C GLU A 61 12.03 -21.97 -21.76
N TYR A 62 13.33 -21.74 -21.59
CA TYR A 62 13.94 -21.56 -20.27
C TYR A 62 13.31 -20.39 -19.51
N ALA A 63 13.09 -19.25 -20.16
CA ALA A 63 12.47 -18.09 -19.51
C ALA A 63 11.03 -18.36 -19.06
N VAL A 64 10.27 -19.18 -19.79
CA VAL A 64 8.92 -19.61 -19.40
C VAL A 64 8.99 -20.61 -18.24
N ARG A 65 9.90 -21.60 -18.30
CA ARG A 65 10.06 -22.62 -17.26
C ARG A 65 10.56 -22.02 -15.94
N SER A 66 11.52 -21.11 -16.00
CA SER A 66 11.98 -20.37 -14.82
C SER A 66 10.89 -19.46 -14.24
N ALA A 67 10.02 -18.88 -15.06
CA ALA A 67 8.91 -18.06 -14.59
C ALA A 67 7.84 -18.87 -13.83
N ASP A 68 7.64 -20.15 -14.19
CA ASP A 68 6.75 -21.09 -13.46
C ASP A 68 7.45 -21.68 -12.22
N GLU A 69 8.76 -21.96 -12.27
CA GLU A 69 9.52 -22.50 -11.13
C GLU A 69 9.75 -21.46 -10.01
N ASP A 70 9.77 -20.16 -10.35
CA ASP A 70 9.87 -19.03 -9.42
C ASP A 70 8.61 -18.83 -8.53
N GLU A 71 7.53 -19.62 -8.70
CA GLU A 71 6.44 -19.73 -7.71
C GLU A 71 6.81 -20.59 -6.48
N ARG A 72 8.01 -21.17 -6.43
CA ARG A 72 8.60 -21.71 -5.19
C ARG A 72 9.50 -20.65 -4.55
N PRO A 73 9.26 -20.25 -3.29
CA PRO A 73 9.88 -19.06 -2.71
C PRO A 73 11.35 -19.33 -2.41
N SER A 74 12.26 -18.91 -3.29
CA SER A 74 13.66 -18.73 -2.97
C SER A 74 14.15 -17.42 -3.58
N GLY A 75 14.36 -16.44 -2.70
CA GLY A 75 14.52 -15.04 -3.06
C GLY A 75 15.65 -14.74 -4.07
N LYS A 76 15.43 -13.73 -4.91
CA LYS A 76 15.92 -12.35 -4.68
C LYS A 76 15.51 -11.43 -5.85
N LYS A 77 14.85 -10.31 -5.49
CA LYS A 77 14.82 -9.01 -6.19
C LYS A 77 14.29 -9.00 -7.64
N GLY A 78 12.99 -8.70 -7.81
CA GLY A 78 12.48 -8.25 -9.12
C GLY A 78 10.97 -8.07 -9.27
N ILE A 79 10.14 -8.65 -8.39
CA ILE A 79 8.68 -8.77 -8.58
C ILE A 79 7.89 -7.58 -7.99
N SER A 80 8.49 -6.41 -7.81
CA SER A 80 7.85 -5.36 -7.00
C SER A 80 6.77 -4.52 -7.71
N ALA A 81 6.49 -4.77 -8.99
CA ALA A 81 5.49 -4.00 -9.75
C ALA A 81 4.47 -4.88 -10.47
N VAL A 82 4.92 -5.88 -11.24
CA VAL A 82 4.02 -6.76 -12.01
C VAL A 82 3.13 -7.60 -11.09
N GLY A 83 3.69 -8.15 -10.00
CA GLY A 83 2.89 -8.89 -9.01
C GLY A 83 1.84 -8.02 -8.30
N TRP A 84 2.17 -6.75 -8.01
CA TRP A 84 1.21 -5.80 -7.42
C TRP A 84 0.07 -5.44 -8.37
N VAL A 85 0.34 -5.36 -9.68
CA VAL A 85 -0.69 -5.08 -10.70
C VAL A 85 -1.63 -6.28 -10.88
N ILE A 86 -1.10 -7.51 -10.90
CA ILE A 86 -1.93 -8.74 -11.02
C ILE A 86 -2.82 -8.92 -9.78
N ILE A 87 -2.26 -8.70 -8.58
CA ILE A 87 -3.04 -8.71 -7.33
C ILE A 87 -4.09 -7.58 -7.33
N GLY A 88 -3.74 -6.40 -7.86
CA GLY A 88 -4.67 -5.28 -7.99
C GLY A 88 -5.88 -5.59 -8.88
N ILE A 89 -5.67 -6.25 -10.02
CA ILE A 89 -6.74 -6.62 -10.96
C ILE A 89 -7.66 -7.71 -10.36
N CYS A 90 -7.09 -8.71 -9.70
CA CYS A 90 -7.88 -9.74 -9.01
C CYS A 90 -8.62 -9.20 -7.77
N SER A 91 -8.12 -8.15 -7.13
CA SER A 91 -8.77 -7.50 -5.97
C SER A 91 -9.86 -6.50 -6.38
N ALA A 92 -9.83 -5.97 -7.61
CA ALA A 92 -10.79 -4.96 -8.08
C ALA A 92 -12.27 -5.39 -8.02
N PRO A 93 -12.69 -6.58 -8.49
CA PRO A 93 -14.11 -6.97 -8.44
C PRO A 93 -14.59 -7.38 -7.04
N VAL A 94 -13.68 -7.78 -6.14
CA VAL A 94 -14.02 -8.22 -4.77
C VAL A 94 -13.97 -7.05 -3.77
N SER A 95 -13.08 -6.09 -3.96
CA SER A 95 -12.91 -4.95 -3.05
C SER A 95 -14.11 -4.00 -3.03
N VAL A 96 -14.78 -3.79 -4.17
CA VAL A 96 -15.96 -2.91 -4.23
C VAL A 96 -17.13 -3.46 -3.40
N PRO A 97 -17.56 -4.74 -3.55
CA PRO A 97 -18.56 -5.35 -2.67
C PRO A 97 -18.13 -5.35 -1.19
N VAL A 98 -16.88 -5.71 -0.90
CA VAL A 98 -16.38 -5.76 0.49
C VAL A 98 -16.39 -4.37 1.13
N ALA A 99 -16.03 -3.32 0.40
CA ALA A 99 -16.08 -1.94 0.90
C ALA A 99 -17.52 -1.50 1.21
N VAL A 100 -18.49 -1.86 0.37
CA VAL A 100 -19.91 -1.57 0.60
C VAL A 100 -20.43 -2.30 1.83
N VAL A 101 -20.11 -3.59 1.98
CA VAL A 101 -20.51 -4.39 3.15
C VAL A 101 -19.88 -3.85 4.44
N MET A 102 -18.60 -3.52 4.41
CA MET A 102 -17.90 -2.90 5.55
C MET A 102 -18.49 -1.54 5.93
N GLY A 103 -18.80 -0.71 4.93
CA GLY A 103 -19.47 0.57 5.14
C GLY A 103 -20.86 0.40 5.75
N ALA A 104 -21.67 -0.49 5.20
CA ALA A 104 -23.00 -0.80 5.72
C ALA A 104 -22.94 -1.36 7.16
N MET A 105 -21.98 -2.24 7.45
CA MET A 105 -21.77 -2.78 8.79
C MET A 105 -21.42 -1.69 9.80
N PHE A 106 -20.55 -0.74 9.43
CA PHE A 106 -20.22 0.39 10.29
C PHE A 106 -21.42 1.29 10.56
N VAL A 107 -22.23 1.56 9.53
CA VAL A 107 -23.47 2.33 9.67
C VAL A 107 -24.47 1.62 10.59
N CYS A 108 -24.65 0.31 10.44
CA CYS A 108 -25.51 -0.49 11.32
C CYS A 108 -25.02 -0.45 12.77
N ILE A 109 -23.72 -0.64 13.01
CA ILE A 109 -23.16 -0.59 14.37
C ILE A 109 -23.35 0.79 14.99
N ALA A 110 -23.10 1.86 14.23
CA ALA A 110 -23.32 3.22 14.68
C ALA A 110 -24.81 3.49 14.97
N ALA A 111 -25.72 3.04 14.10
CA ALA A 111 -27.16 3.17 14.29
C ALA A 111 -27.63 2.43 15.55
N VAL A 112 -27.15 1.21 15.80
CA VAL A 112 -27.44 0.45 17.02
C VAL A 112 -26.91 1.18 18.25
N ALA A 113 -25.68 1.69 18.22
CA ALA A 113 -25.12 2.45 19.33
C ALA A 113 -25.94 3.71 19.67
N VAL A 114 -26.40 4.43 18.64
CA VAL A 114 -27.29 5.59 18.82
C VAL A 114 -28.65 5.16 19.35
N ALA A 115 -29.25 4.10 18.81
CA ALA A 115 -30.54 3.59 19.27
C ALA A 115 -30.49 3.17 20.75
N VAL A 116 -29.41 2.52 21.18
CA VAL A 116 -29.17 2.17 22.60
C VAL A 116 -29.03 3.42 23.47
N ALA A 117 -28.29 4.43 23.01
CA ALA A 117 -28.16 5.69 23.76
C ALA A 117 -29.52 6.41 23.91
N VAL A 118 -30.31 6.44 22.83
CA VAL A 118 -31.65 7.05 22.83
C VAL A 118 -32.61 6.27 23.71
N SER A 119 -32.62 4.94 23.65
CA SER A 119 -33.51 4.11 24.47
C SER A 119 -33.23 4.26 25.96
N VAL A 120 -31.96 4.36 26.36
CA VAL A 120 -31.56 4.66 27.75
C VAL A 120 -32.09 6.04 28.16
N PHE A 121 -32.00 7.04 27.29
CA PHE A 121 -32.51 8.38 27.59
C PHE A 121 -34.03 8.40 27.78
N ILE A 122 -34.76 7.72 26.89
CA ILE A 122 -36.22 7.58 27.00
C ILE A 122 -36.61 6.83 28.27
N ALA A 123 -35.91 5.74 28.61
CA ALA A 123 -36.16 4.99 29.83
C ALA A 123 -35.95 5.86 31.10
N ILE A 124 -34.91 6.70 31.09
CA ILE A 124 -34.65 7.64 32.20
C ILE A 124 -35.79 8.64 32.35
N LEU A 125 -36.26 9.21 31.23
CA LEU A 125 -37.38 10.16 31.25
C LEU A 125 -38.70 9.49 31.68
N ALA A 126 -38.98 8.29 31.19
CA ALA A 126 -40.19 7.54 31.54
C ALA A 126 -40.23 7.19 33.03
N ALA A 127 -39.11 6.72 33.59
CA ALA A 127 -39.05 6.43 35.02
C ALA A 127 -39.01 7.70 35.90
N ALA A 128 -38.50 8.84 35.40
CA ALA A 128 -38.66 10.13 36.06
C ALA A 128 -40.13 10.62 36.08
N ALA A 129 -40.88 10.40 35.00
CA ALA A 129 -42.31 10.67 34.96
C ALA A 129 -43.08 9.72 35.91
N GLY A 130 -42.66 8.46 35.99
CA GLY A 130 -43.20 7.48 36.94
C GLY A 130 -42.98 7.89 38.39
N SER A 131 -41.78 8.35 38.76
CA SER A 131 -41.51 8.82 40.13
C SER A 131 -42.29 10.10 40.48
N LEU A 132 -42.53 10.99 39.51
CA LEU A 132 -43.43 12.13 39.68
C LEU A 132 -44.89 11.70 39.93
N ALA A 133 -45.36 10.69 39.20
CA ALA A 133 -46.71 10.15 39.39
C ALA A 133 -46.88 9.51 40.78
N ILE A 134 -45.88 8.76 41.25
CA ILE A 134 -45.86 8.17 42.60
C ILE A 134 -45.85 9.27 43.68
N PHE A 135 -45.08 10.34 43.46
CA PHE A 135 -45.08 11.49 44.35
C PHE A 135 -46.45 12.17 44.43
N ALA A 136 -47.09 12.42 43.28
CA ALA A 136 -48.42 13.02 43.23
C ALA A 136 -49.49 12.13 43.88
N ALA A 137 -49.44 10.82 43.64
CA ALA A 137 -50.30 9.84 44.30
C ALA A 137 -50.09 9.82 45.82
N GLY A 138 -48.84 9.98 46.28
CA GLY A 138 -48.50 10.12 47.69
C GLY A 138 -49.17 11.34 48.35
N ILE A 139 -49.17 12.50 47.67
CA ILE A 139 -49.86 13.71 48.16
C ILE A 139 -51.38 13.50 48.25
N MET A 140 -51.98 12.87 47.24
CA MET A 140 -53.42 12.58 47.25
C MET A 140 -53.83 11.55 48.31
N ALA A 141 -52.90 10.69 48.75
CA ALA A 141 -53.15 9.67 49.77
C ALA A 141 -53.06 10.19 51.23
N LEU A 142 -52.54 11.41 51.45
CA LEU A 142 -52.43 12.05 52.77
C LEU A 142 -53.72 12.00 53.62
N PRO A 143 -54.92 12.29 53.08
CA PRO A 143 -56.16 12.26 53.87
C PRO A 143 -56.67 10.85 54.19
N VAL A 144 -56.26 9.82 53.43
CA VAL A 144 -56.78 8.46 53.59
C VAL A 144 -55.88 7.61 54.48
N ALA A 145 -54.55 7.72 54.30
CA ALA A 145 -53.59 6.92 55.05
C ALA A 145 -52.24 7.64 55.16
N PHE A 146 -52.07 8.38 56.26
CA PHE A 146 -50.94 9.29 56.50
C PHE A 146 -49.57 8.58 56.46
N SER A 147 -49.45 7.39 57.05
CA SER A 147 -48.18 6.64 57.09
C SER A 147 -47.74 6.15 55.71
N SER A 148 -48.66 5.58 54.92
CA SER A 148 -48.37 5.15 53.54
C SER A 148 -48.13 6.33 52.60
N ALA A 149 -48.83 7.45 52.81
CA ALA A 149 -48.65 8.66 52.02
C ALA A 149 -47.24 9.24 52.17
N LEU A 150 -46.73 9.34 53.40
CA LEU A 150 -45.35 9.78 53.68
C LEU A 150 -44.32 8.86 53.01
N MET A 151 -44.55 7.55 53.04
CA MET A 151 -43.65 6.57 52.43
C MET A 151 -43.62 6.70 50.89
N LEU A 152 -44.78 6.90 50.24
CA LEU A 152 -44.88 7.11 48.79
C LEU A 152 -44.27 8.44 48.35
N ILE A 153 -44.47 9.52 49.12
CA ILE A 153 -43.84 10.82 48.88
C ILE A 153 -42.32 10.70 48.96
N GLY A 154 -41.80 10.03 50.00
CA GLY A 154 -40.37 9.78 50.17
C GLY A 154 -39.79 8.92 49.04
N ALA A 155 -40.50 7.86 48.62
CA ALA A 155 -40.10 7.01 47.51
C ALA A 155 -40.09 7.77 46.18
N GLY A 156 -41.08 8.64 45.93
CA GLY A 156 -41.13 9.49 44.74
C GLY A 156 -39.96 10.48 44.67
N LEU A 157 -39.64 11.14 45.79
CA LEU A 157 -38.48 12.06 45.90
C LEU A 157 -37.14 11.33 45.71
N ALA A 158 -36.97 10.18 46.36
CA ALA A 158 -35.77 9.35 46.18
C ALA A 158 -35.65 8.88 44.73
N GLY A 159 -36.76 8.45 44.12
CA GLY A 159 -36.84 8.07 42.71
C GLY A 159 -36.43 9.22 41.79
N MET A 160 -36.96 10.43 41.99
CA MET A 160 -36.54 11.61 41.22
C MET A 160 -35.04 11.90 41.37
N GLY A 161 -34.50 11.83 42.59
CA GLY A 161 -33.07 12.06 42.85
C GLY A 161 -32.18 11.05 42.13
N ILE A 162 -32.54 9.76 42.17
CA ILE A 162 -31.79 8.69 41.49
C ILE A 162 -31.87 8.88 39.97
N MET A 163 -33.04 9.18 39.42
CA MET A 163 -33.20 9.38 37.97
C MET A 163 -32.48 10.64 37.47
N ALA A 164 -32.45 11.72 38.25
CA ALA A 164 -31.68 12.91 37.92
C ALA A 164 -30.17 12.65 37.94
N ALA A 165 -29.67 11.89 38.93
CA ALA A 165 -28.26 11.51 39.01
C ALA A 165 -27.85 10.59 37.84
N LEU A 166 -28.66 9.58 37.52
CA LEU A 166 -28.44 8.69 36.39
C LEU A 166 -28.50 9.44 35.06
N GLY A 167 -29.44 10.37 34.89
CA GLY A 167 -29.54 11.24 33.73
C GLY A 167 -28.28 12.11 33.56
N ALA A 168 -27.79 12.74 34.64
CA ALA A 168 -26.57 13.54 34.61
C ALA A 168 -25.34 12.69 34.24
N LEU A 169 -25.21 11.49 34.81
CA LEU A 169 -24.12 10.56 34.48
C LEU A 169 -24.17 10.09 33.03
N ALA A 170 -25.36 9.80 32.49
CA ALA A 170 -25.54 9.44 31.09
C ALA A 170 -25.08 10.58 30.17
N VAL A 171 -25.50 11.83 30.45
CA VAL A 171 -25.09 13.02 29.67
C VAL A 171 -23.58 13.27 29.74
N ILE A 172 -22.97 13.14 30.93
CA ILE A 172 -21.52 13.29 31.10
C ILE A 172 -20.77 12.18 30.35
N GLY A 173 -21.26 10.95 30.40
CA GLY A 173 -20.70 9.81 29.66
C GLY A 173 -20.71 10.05 28.15
N VAL A 174 -21.84 10.48 27.60
CA VAL A 174 -22.00 10.81 26.17
C VAL A 174 -21.09 11.98 25.76
N LYS A 175 -21.00 13.03 26.58
CA LYS A 175 -20.11 14.17 26.30
C LYS A 175 -18.64 13.76 26.31
N LYS A 176 -18.24 12.90 27.23
CA LYS A 176 -16.87 12.38 27.36
C LYS A 176 -16.51 11.45 26.21
N SER A 177 -17.41 10.55 25.80
CA SER A 177 -17.17 9.67 24.65
C SER A 177 -17.06 10.47 23.35
N MET A 178 -17.92 11.47 23.13
CA MET A 178 -17.83 12.38 21.99
C MET A 178 -16.53 13.20 22.00
N ALA A 179 -16.13 13.75 23.15
CA ALA A 179 -14.87 14.48 23.27
C ALA A 179 -13.64 13.59 23.05
N ALA A 180 -13.68 12.34 23.52
CA ALA A 180 -12.62 11.36 23.28
C ALA A 180 -12.51 11.00 21.79
N PHE A 181 -13.65 10.81 21.11
CA PHE A 181 -13.69 10.54 19.68
C PHE A 181 -13.13 11.71 18.86
N ILE A 182 -13.51 12.95 19.19
CA ILE A 182 -12.98 14.16 18.56
C ILE A 182 -11.48 14.31 18.84
N LYS A 183 -11.03 14.07 20.07
CA LYS A 183 -9.61 14.11 20.44
C LYS A 183 -8.79 13.05 19.70
N TYR A 184 -9.33 11.83 19.56
CA TYR A 184 -8.70 10.75 18.81
C TYR A 184 -8.56 11.12 17.32
N GLY A 185 -9.63 11.66 16.72
CA GLY A 185 -9.61 12.16 15.34
C GLY A 185 -8.60 13.29 15.12
N ARG A 186 -8.54 14.24 16.06
CA ARG A 186 -7.59 15.37 16.00
C ARG A 186 -6.13 14.92 16.15
N ASN A 187 -5.85 14.01 17.08
CA ASN A 187 -4.49 13.53 17.31
C ASN A 187 -3.91 12.81 16.08
N LYS A 188 -4.72 11.97 15.44
CA LYS A 188 -4.34 11.27 14.21
C LYS A 188 -4.15 12.21 13.02
N ASN A 189 -4.78 13.39 13.03
CA ASN A 189 -4.57 14.42 12.02
C ASN A 189 -3.23 15.16 12.23
N GLU A 190 -2.86 15.44 13.48
CA GLU A 190 -1.58 16.07 13.81
C GLU A 190 -0.37 15.18 13.44
N GLU A 191 -0.48 13.86 13.64
CA GLU A 191 0.55 12.92 13.20
C GLU A 191 0.78 12.94 11.68
N ARG A 192 -0.29 13.11 10.88
CA ARG A 192 -0.17 13.25 9.43
C ARG A 192 0.53 14.55 9.04
N LYS A 193 0.23 15.65 9.73
CA LYS A 193 0.88 16.94 9.49
C LYS A 193 2.38 16.87 9.78
N HIS A 194 2.77 16.28 10.91
CA HIS A 194 4.18 16.11 11.26
C HIS A 194 4.94 15.25 10.25
N LYS A 195 4.33 14.15 9.77
CA LYS A 195 4.94 13.34 8.70
C LYS A 195 5.09 14.13 7.40
N LYS A 196 4.08 14.91 7.01
CA LYS A 196 4.11 15.74 5.80
C LYS A 196 5.21 16.81 5.87
N ILE A 197 5.30 17.53 6.99
CA ILE A 197 6.35 18.55 7.22
C ILE A 197 7.74 17.93 7.17
N ARG A 198 7.92 16.70 7.71
CA ARG A 198 9.21 16.01 7.67
C ARG A 198 9.64 15.69 6.24
N ILE A 199 8.71 15.17 5.43
CA ILE A 199 8.95 14.84 4.02
C ILE A 199 9.27 16.11 3.23
N ASP A 200 8.49 17.17 3.39
CA ASP A 200 8.73 18.44 2.68
C ASP A 200 10.14 18.99 3.00
N ARG A 201 10.54 19.01 4.28
CA ARG A 201 11.88 19.47 4.69
C ARG A 201 13.00 18.60 4.13
N GLU A 202 12.78 17.29 4.04
CA GLU A 202 13.74 16.35 3.46
C GLU A 202 13.90 16.64 1.96
N THR A 203 12.78 16.78 1.22
CA THR A 203 12.79 17.12 -0.22
C THR A 203 13.44 18.47 -0.52
N GLU A 204 13.21 19.50 0.29
CA GLU A 204 13.90 20.78 0.17
C GLU A 204 15.40 20.64 0.41
N GLY A 205 15.81 19.84 1.40
CA GLY A 205 17.21 19.52 1.66
C GLY A 205 17.93 18.88 0.47
N TRP A 206 17.30 17.91 -0.20
CA TRP A 206 17.82 17.31 -1.44
C TRP A 206 17.96 18.36 -2.56
N LYS A 207 16.98 19.28 -2.67
CA LYS A 207 16.98 20.33 -3.70
C LYS A 207 18.13 21.33 -3.49
N TYR A 208 18.39 21.75 -2.26
CA TYR A 208 19.52 22.63 -1.92
C TYR A 208 20.87 21.92 -2.03
N SER A 209 20.95 20.64 -1.67
CA SER A 209 22.16 19.82 -1.80
C SER A 209 22.54 19.61 -3.26
N GLY A 210 21.57 19.27 -4.12
CA GLY A 210 21.76 19.12 -5.56
C GLY A 210 22.20 20.41 -6.24
N MET A 211 21.64 21.57 -5.84
CA MET A 211 22.11 22.87 -6.33
C MET A 211 23.54 23.20 -5.90
N LYS A 212 23.95 22.82 -4.68
CA LYS A 212 25.34 23.00 -4.22
C LYS A 212 26.32 22.08 -4.94
N ALA A 213 25.92 20.85 -5.25
CA ALA A 213 26.71 19.91 -6.04
C ALA A 213 26.87 20.42 -7.48
N ALA A 214 25.79 20.87 -8.11
CA ALA A 214 25.80 21.44 -9.47
C ALA A 214 26.72 22.67 -9.59
N LYS A 215 26.73 23.56 -8.58
CA LYS A 215 27.65 24.71 -8.54
C LYS A 215 29.11 24.34 -8.36
N LYS A 216 29.41 23.15 -7.85
CA LYS A 216 30.78 22.69 -7.60
C LYS A 216 31.40 22.02 -8.82
N GLU A 217 30.56 21.56 -9.75
CA GLU A 217 30.95 20.85 -10.97
C GLU A 217 30.92 21.75 -12.23
N GLU A 218 30.65 23.06 -12.09
CA GLU A 218 30.82 23.99 -13.21
C GLU A 218 32.28 23.94 -13.72
N PRO A 219 32.52 23.54 -14.98
CA PRO A 219 33.86 23.44 -15.51
C PRO A 219 34.47 24.85 -15.56
N ARG A 220 35.51 25.04 -14.75
CA ARG A 220 36.33 26.26 -14.70
C ARG A 220 37.16 26.39 -15.98
N TRP A 221 36.53 26.62 -17.12
CA TRP A 221 37.25 27.11 -18.29
C TRP A 221 37.40 28.63 -18.13
N LYS A 222 38.61 29.01 -17.71
CA LYS A 222 39.07 30.41 -17.66
C LYS A 222 39.08 30.97 -19.08
N TRP A 223 38.40 32.08 -19.31
CA TRP A 223 38.69 32.93 -20.46
C TRP A 223 40.14 33.42 -20.35
N LYS A 224 40.97 33.16 -21.36
CA LYS A 224 42.18 33.94 -21.58
C LYS A 224 41.72 35.27 -22.17
N ASP A 225 42.05 36.36 -21.49
CA ASP A 225 41.78 37.72 -21.97
C ASP A 225 42.41 37.94 -23.34
N GLY A 226 41.66 38.57 -24.24
CA GLY A 226 42.05 38.87 -25.62
C GLY A 226 43.11 39.97 -25.76
N SER A 227 43.97 40.18 -24.76
CA SER A 227 45.09 41.11 -24.80
C SER A 227 46.33 40.54 -25.49
N ASP A 228 46.46 39.21 -25.58
CA ASP A 228 47.70 38.56 -26.04
C ASP A 228 47.79 38.40 -27.58
N LEU A 229 46.76 38.81 -28.33
CA LEU A 229 46.71 38.69 -29.79
C LEU A 229 47.08 39.97 -30.56
N LYS A 230 47.53 41.04 -29.86
CA LYS A 230 47.85 42.32 -30.51
C LYS A 230 49.33 42.65 -30.67
N GLU A 231 50.25 41.79 -30.23
CA GLU A 231 51.70 42.07 -30.36
C GLU A 231 52.42 41.26 -31.46
N SER A 232 51.75 40.30 -32.12
CA SER A 232 52.41 39.44 -33.12
C SER A 232 52.13 39.79 -34.60
N GLY A 233 51.53 40.95 -34.90
CA GLY A 233 51.01 41.22 -36.25
C GLY A 233 51.15 42.65 -36.77
N LYS A 234 52.10 43.45 -36.26
CA LYS A 234 52.34 44.83 -36.74
C LYS A 234 53.80 45.15 -37.05
N GLU A 235 54.61 44.14 -37.34
CA GLU A 235 55.92 44.29 -37.97
C GLU A 235 55.97 43.48 -39.26
N GLU A 236 55.11 43.78 -40.23
CA GLU A 236 55.43 43.47 -41.62
C GLU A 236 54.61 44.35 -42.58
N GLU A 237 55.31 44.88 -43.57
CA GLU A 237 54.84 45.61 -44.76
C GLU A 237 54.53 47.11 -44.67
N VAL A 238 55.65 47.82 -44.66
CA VAL A 238 55.97 49.03 -45.44
C VAL A 238 55.84 48.80 -46.96
N LYS A 239 55.03 49.59 -47.67
CA LYS A 239 55.32 50.38 -48.90
C LYS A 239 54.08 50.70 -49.72
#